data_AF-A0A4U6CRW8-F1
#
_entry.id   AF-A0A4U6CRW8-F1
#
_cell.length_a   1.000
_cell.length_b   1.000
_cell.length_c   1.000
_cell.angle_alpha   90.00
_cell.angle_beta   90.00
_cell.angle_gamma   90.00
#
_symmetry.space_group_name_H-M   'P 1'
#
loop_
_entity.id
_entity.type
_entity.pdbx_description
1 polymer ?
#
loop_
_entity_poly.entity_id
_entity_poly.type
_entity_poly.pdbx_seq_one_letter_code
_entity_poly.pdbx_strand_id
1 'polypeptide(L)'
;MEITYYLNEIEEDNLFCSISEDGKTVSFPVGYTVEADEWDEGNAEVSPDDPYFYSLMSFKNYLEERYETLSYGSEGDVLNVLKSEVEAITAEAGIKGIARNMFDNENTPEGIPAYDEFIDAFEKFSGLEDDAYEALVIDNTLEFGTEDGDDFQMDTVAGLKTRLRSFIEKKSYAEIGTMTSKFIWSKIYNDAGGIEKHIFLPEMLLEWEIFWDSEYEEIKNAGGDTTNLDKTKEKSWRQVQVFMACYSDSVDIIQLAFEIDDMELYPMIVTVMLRIFDAEVCYDEYCEAEFGGEDWEEIDSNGVKFFVKEGDF
;
A
#
# COMPACT_ATOMS: atom_id res chain seq x y z
N MET A 1 14.42 -22.50 5.92
CA MET A 1 13.11 -22.37 6.58
C MET A 1 12.00 -22.29 5.53
N GLU A 2 10.82 -22.84 5.83
CA GLU A 2 9.60 -22.73 5.05
C GLU A 2 8.43 -22.37 5.99
N ILE A 3 7.66 -21.34 5.64
CA ILE A 3 6.47 -20.89 6.37
C ILE A 3 5.24 -21.13 5.50
N THR A 4 4.26 -21.84 6.04
CA THR A 4 3.02 -22.17 5.34
C THR A 4 1.81 -22.00 6.25
N TYR A 5 0.71 -21.50 5.68
CA TYR A 5 -0.59 -21.56 6.31
C TYR A 5 -1.29 -22.87 5.92
N TYR A 6 -2.17 -23.37 6.78
CA TYR A 6 -2.98 -24.54 6.48
C TYR A 6 -4.24 -24.59 7.34
N LEU A 7 -5.27 -25.30 6.84
CA LEU A 7 -6.50 -25.53 7.59
C LEU A 7 -6.42 -26.83 8.40
N ASN A 8 -6.73 -26.73 9.69
CA ASN A 8 -6.91 -27.86 10.60
C ASN A 8 -8.41 -28.13 10.80
N GLU A 9 -8.93 -29.11 10.06
CA GLU A 9 -10.37 -29.46 10.03
C GLU A 9 -10.96 -29.94 11.37
N ILE A 10 -10.16 -30.09 12.42
CA ILE A 10 -10.60 -30.57 13.73
C ILE A 10 -10.97 -29.43 14.68
N GLU A 11 -10.30 -28.28 14.55
CA GLU A 11 -10.45 -27.13 15.45
C GLU A 11 -11.46 -26.13 14.87
N GLU A 12 -12.10 -25.36 15.74
CA GLU A 12 -13.05 -24.29 15.36
C GLU A 12 -12.30 -23.14 14.66
N ASP A 13 -11.21 -22.67 15.27
CA ASP A 13 -10.23 -21.77 14.63
C ASP A 13 -9.30 -22.61 13.75
N ASN A 14 -9.74 -22.87 12.53
CA ASN A 14 -9.09 -23.84 11.65
C ASN A 14 -7.81 -23.31 10.99
N LEU A 15 -7.53 -22.01 10.97
CA LEU A 15 -6.31 -21.49 10.35
C LEU A 15 -5.09 -21.63 11.27
N PHE A 16 -4.05 -22.28 10.76
CA PHE A 16 -2.79 -22.48 11.44
C PHE A 16 -1.63 -21.99 10.59
N CYS A 17 -0.58 -21.56 11.26
CA CYS A 17 0.71 -21.29 10.64
C CYS A 17 1.72 -22.36 11.07
N SER A 18 2.49 -22.85 10.11
CA SER A 18 3.56 -23.83 10.30
C SER A 18 4.89 -23.23 9.86
N ILE A 19 5.90 -23.35 10.72
CA ILE A 19 7.29 -23.02 10.41
C ILE A 19 8.10 -24.31 10.45
N SER A 20 8.79 -24.62 9.36
CA SER A 20 9.57 -25.84 9.23
C SER A 20 11.01 -25.60 8.77
N GLU A 21 11.94 -26.36 9.35
CA GLU A 21 13.34 -26.36 8.99
C GLU A 21 14.04 -27.65 9.41
N ASP A 22 14.86 -28.23 8.53
CA ASP A 22 15.70 -29.40 8.81
C ASP A 22 14.96 -30.57 9.49
N GLY A 23 13.69 -30.75 9.14
CA GLY A 23 12.81 -31.80 9.69
C GLY A 23 12.22 -31.50 11.08
N LYS A 24 12.46 -30.31 11.64
CA LYS A 24 11.71 -29.77 12.77
C LYS A 24 10.55 -28.91 12.24
N THR A 25 9.40 -29.02 12.89
CA THR A 25 8.22 -28.22 12.59
C THR A 25 7.61 -27.72 13.89
N VAL A 26 7.27 -26.43 13.91
CA VAL A 26 6.41 -25.84 14.92
C VAL A 26 5.15 -25.33 14.24
N SER A 27 4.02 -25.52 14.89
CA SER A 27 2.73 -25.03 14.40
C SER A 27 1.97 -24.40 15.55
N PHE A 28 1.17 -23.39 15.22
CA PHE A 28 0.36 -22.64 16.17
C PHE A 28 -0.92 -22.16 15.48
N PRO A 29 -2.05 -22.11 16.21
CA PRO A 29 -3.27 -21.51 15.70
C PRO A 29 -3.08 -20.00 15.58
N VAL A 30 -3.70 -19.40 14.55
CA VAL A 30 -3.74 -17.93 14.43
C VAL A 30 -5.04 -17.33 14.98
N GLY A 31 -6.00 -18.16 15.42
CA GLY A 31 -7.26 -17.71 16.01
C GLY A 31 -8.20 -17.10 14.98
N TYR A 32 -8.37 -17.79 13.84
CA TYR A 32 -9.25 -17.40 12.74
C TYR A 32 -9.81 -18.65 12.05
N THR A 33 -11.04 -18.55 11.57
CA THR A 33 -11.73 -19.61 10.83
C THR A 33 -11.88 -19.16 9.39
N VAL A 34 -11.40 -20.00 8.47
CA VAL A 34 -11.52 -19.79 7.02
C VAL A 34 -12.52 -20.81 6.47
N GLU A 35 -13.49 -20.34 5.71
CA GLU A 35 -14.42 -21.21 5.00
C GLU A 35 -13.72 -21.92 3.84
N ALA A 36 -14.13 -23.17 3.56
CA ALA A 36 -13.38 -24.02 2.62
C ALA A 36 -13.39 -23.50 1.17
N ASP A 37 -14.37 -22.68 0.78
CA ASP A 37 -14.47 -22.03 -0.52
C ASP A 37 -13.67 -20.71 -0.62
N GLU A 38 -13.19 -20.18 0.50
CA GLU A 38 -12.31 -19.01 0.59
C GLU A 38 -10.83 -19.40 0.70
N TRP A 39 -10.52 -20.70 0.74
CA TRP A 39 -9.16 -21.23 0.81
C TRP A 39 -8.62 -21.64 -0.55
N ASP A 40 -7.48 -21.06 -0.96
CA ASP A 40 -6.74 -21.52 -2.13
C ASP A 40 -5.80 -22.67 -1.75
N GLU A 41 -6.26 -23.91 -1.95
CA GLU A 41 -5.44 -25.11 -1.73
C GLU A 41 -4.14 -25.13 -2.55
N GLY A 42 -4.12 -24.48 -3.73
CA GLY A 42 -2.98 -24.46 -4.62
C GLY A 42 -1.84 -23.60 -4.09
N ASN A 43 -2.18 -22.46 -3.47
CA ASN A 43 -1.22 -21.51 -2.92
C ASN A 43 -1.06 -21.63 -1.40
N ALA A 44 -1.94 -22.39 -0.73
CA ALA A 44 -2.03 -22.49 0.72
C ALA A 44 -2.23 -21.12 1.38
N GLU A 45 -3.15 -20.34 0.82
CA GLU A 45 -3.45 -18.95 1.19
C GLU A 45 -4.97 -18.75 1.28
N VAL A 46 -5.40 -17.76 2.05
CA VAL A 46 -6.78 -17.28 2.02
C VAL A 46 -7.03 -16.52 0.72
N SER A 47 -8.29 -16.35 0.34
CA SER A 47 -8.68 -15.53 -0.81
C SER A 47 -8.07 -14.12 -0.69
N PRO A 48 -7.64 -13.48 -1.80
CA PRO A 48 -7.28 -12.06 -1.80
C PRO A 48 -8.39 -11.12 -1.32
N ASP A 49 -9.64 -11.60 -1.34
CA ASP A 49 -10.80 -10.87 -0.83
C ASP A 49 -11.02 -11.06 0.69
N ASP A 50 -10.25 -11.93 1.36
CA ASP A 50 -10.31 -12.11 2.81
C ASP A 50 -9.72 -10.89 3.55
N PRO A 51 -10.40 -10.36 4.59
CA PRO A 51 -9.94 -9.18 5.32
C PRO A 51 -8.53 -9.29 5.92
N TYR A 52 -8.03 -10.49 6.19
CA TYR A 52 -6.72 -10.71 6.77
C TYR A 52 -5.66 -11.16 5.76
N PHE A 53 -5.98 -11.24 4.46
CA PHE A 53 -5.04 -11.67 3.42
C PHE A 53 -3.69 -10.92 3.49
N TYR A 54 -3.73 -9.58 3.48
CA TYR A 54 -2.51 -8.77 3.53
C TYR A 54 -1.80 -8.86 4.89
N SER A 55 -2.57 -8.92 5.99
CA SER A 55 -2.00 -9.10 7.33
C SER A 55 -1.23 -10.43 7.46
N LEU A 56 -1.75 -11.51 6.86
CA LEU A 56 -1.10 -12.83 6.83
C LEU A 56 0.15 -12.83 5.94
N MET A 57 0.14 -12.11 4.81
CA MET A 57 1.32 -11.93 3.97
C MET A 57 2.43 -11.17 4.70
N SER A 58 2.10 -10.01 5.30
CA SER A 58 3.03 -9.23 6.12
C SER A 58 3.60 -10.04 7.28
N PHE A 59 2.75 -10.83 7.94
CA PHE A 59 3.18 -11.70 9.03
C PHE A 59 4.17 -12.77 8.60
N LYS A 60 3.97 -13.36 7.42
CA LYS A 60 4.93 -14.32 6.85
C LYS A 60 6.29 -13.67 6.61
N ASN A 61 6.33 -12.47 6.00
CA ASN A 61 7.57 -11.73 5.78
C ASN A 61 8.26 -11.36 7.10
N TYR A 62 7.49 -10.89 8.08
CA TYR A 62 7.98 -10.60 9.43
C TYR A 62 8.67 -11.83 10.06
N LEU A 63 8.05 -13.00 9.98
CA LEU A 63 8.62 -14.23 10.52
C LEU A 63 9.90 -14.65 9.79
N GLU A 64 10.00 -14.44 8.47
CA GLU A 64 11.22 -14.68 7.69
C GLU A 64 12.37 -13.76 8.13
N GLU A 65 12.14 -12.46 8.21
CA GLU A 65 13.15 -11.49 8.66
C GLU A 65 13.57 -11.74 10.11
N ARG A 66 12.61 -12.06 10.98
CA ARG A 66 12.84 -12.38 12.37
C ARG A 66 13.68 -13.65 12.51
N TYR A 67 13.36 -14.69 11.73
CA TYR A 67 14.14 -15.93 11.68
C TYR A 67 15.60 -15.66 11.28
N GLU A 68 15.83 -14.87 10.22
CA GLU A 68 17.18 -14.53 9.78
C GLU A 68 17.97 -13.83 10.87
N THR A 69 17.36 -12.83 11.51
CA THR A 69 17.96 -12.07 12.61
C THR A 69 18.40 -12.97 13.77
N LEU A 70 17.51 -13.87 14.21
CA LEU A 70 17.77 -14.80 15.31
C LEU A 70 18.87 -15.81 14.96
N SER A 71 18.89 -16.27 13.71
CA SER A 71 19.85 -17.24 13.19
C SER A 71 21.27 -16.67 13.14
N TYR A 72 21.44 -15.41 12.76
CA TYR A 72 22.75 -14.73 12.81
C TYR A 72 23.21 -14.45 14.25
N GLY A 73 22.27 -14.25 15.18
CA GLY A 73 22.54 -13.95 16.60
C GLY A 73 23.11 -15.12 17.42
N SER A 74 23.16 -16.34 16.87
CA SER A 74 23.48 -17.57 17.62
C SER A 74 22.53 -17.82 18.80
N GLU A 75 21.27 -17.39 18.69
CA GLU A 75 20.25 -17.78 19.66
C GLU A 75 19.92 -19.28 19.51
N GLY A 76 19.43 -19.91 20.57
CA GLY A 76 19.25 -21.36 20.68
C GLY A 76 18.26 -21.96 19.67
N ASP A 77 17.16 -22.54 20.16
CA ASP A 77 16.18 -23.21 19.29
C ASP A 77 15.26 -22.15 18.64
N VAL A 78 15.74 -21.52 17.56
CA VAL A 78 15.09 -20.38 16.87
C VAL A 78 13.61 -20.60 16.60
N LEU A 79 13.21 -21.80 16.15
CA LEU A 79 11.80 -22.13 15.89
C LEU A 79 10.93 -22.01 17.14
N ASN A 80 11.43 -22.40 18.30
CA ASN A 80 10.68 -22.28 19.56
C ASN A 80 10.61 -20.84 20.04
N VAL A 81 11.63 -20.03 19.77
CA VAL A 81 11.60 -18.58 20.05
C VAL A 81 10.52 -17.92 19.20
N LEU A 82 10.52 -18.14 17.89
CA LEU A 82 9.48 -17.63 16.99
C LEU A 82 8.10 -18.08 17.43
N LYS A 83 7.93 -19.37 17.74
CA LYS A 83 6.65 -19.89 18.26
C LYS A 83 6.18 -19.12 19.49
N SER A 84 7.05 -18.89 20.48
CA SER A 84 6.69 -18.13 21.68
C SER A 84 6.39 -16.66 21.39
N GLU A 85 7.08 -16.03 20.43
CA GLU A 85 6.77 -14.68 19.98
C GLU A 85 5.38 -14.63 19.31
N VAL A 86 5.05 -15.59 18.45
CA VAL A 86 3.71 -15.65 17.83
C VAL A 86 2.63 -15.92 18.85
N GLU A 87 2.82 -16.88 19.75
CA GLU A 87 1.85 -17.17 20.82
C GLU A 87 1.60 -15.93 21.68
N ALA A 88 2.58 -15.03 21.85
CA ALA A 88 2.37 -13.76 22.54
C ALA A 88 1.56 -12.75 21.73
N ILE A 89 1.75 -12.70 20.40
CA ILE A 89 0.98 -11.83 19.48
C ILE A 89 -0.48 -12.27 19.41
N THR A 90 -0.74 -13.58 19.35
CA THR A 90 -2.10 -14.13 19.16
C THR A 90 -2.85 -14.38 20.47
N ALA A 91 -2.20 -14.27 21.63
CA ALA A 91 -2.73 -14.69 22.94
C ALA A 91 -4.11 -14.11 23.30
N GLU A 92 -4.36 -12.83 22.98
CA GLU A 92 -5.57 -12.13 23.41
C GLU A 92 -6.55 -11.85 22.26
N ALA A 93 -6.04 -11.67 21.04
CA ALA A 93 -6.83 -11.17 19.91
C ALA A 93 -6.71 -12.03 18.64
N GLY A 94 -6.06 -13.20 18.68
CA GLY A 94 -5.91 -14.07 17.52
C GLY A 94 -5.34 -13.33 16.31
N ILE A 95 -6.03 -13.40 15.18
CA ILE A 95 -5.60 -12.79 13.92
C ILE A 95 -5.66 -11.25 13.95
N LYS A 96 -6.56 -10.66 14.76
CA LYS A 96 -6.56 -9.20 15.01
C LYS A 96 -5.27 -8.76 15.70
N GLY A 97 -4.72 -9.61 16.57
CA GLY A 97 -3.42 -9.38 17.21
C GLY A 97 -2.28 -9.35 16.18
N ILE A 98 -2.34 -10.20 15.15
CA ILE A 98 -1.40 -10.19 14.03
C ILE A 98 -1.56 -8.90 13.22
N ALA A 99 -2.78 -8.56 12.80
CA ALA A 99 -3.06 -7.36 12.01
C ALA A 99 -2.53 -6.09 12.71
N ARG A 100 -2.86 -5.93 13.99
CA ARG A 100 -2.34 -4.86 14.85
C ARG A 100 -0.81 -4.83 14.88
N ASN A 101 -0.17 -5.97 15.15
CA ASN A 101 1.27 -6.02 15.31
C ASN A 101 2.01 -5.73 14.00
N MET A 102 1.50 -6.23 12.88
CA MET A 102 2.07 -5.97 11.56
C MET A 102 1.90 -4.51 11.16
N PHE A 103 0.70 -3.95 11.36
CA PHE A 103 0.47 -2.53 11.15
C PHE A 103 1.47 -1.68 11.95
N ASP A 104 1.58 -1.90 13.26
CA ASP A 104 2.48 -1.13 14.13
C ASP A 104 3.95 -1.27 13.70
N ASN A 105 4.39 -2.48 13.35
CA ASN A 105 5.78 -2.76 12.95
C ASN A 105 6.17 -2.06 11.65
N GLU A 106 5.26 -2.04 10.67
CA GLU A 106 5.48 -1.42 9.36
C GLU A 106 5.34 0.11 9.40
N ASN A 107 4.40 0.62 10.20
CA ASN A 107 3.96 2.02 10.13
C ASN A 107 4.59 2.95 11.18
N THR A 108 4.94 2.43 12.36
CA THR A 108 5.55 3.26 13.44
C THR A 108 6.86 3.95 13.00
N PRO A 109 7.78 3.31 12.26
CA PRO A 109 9.01 3.97 11.80
C PRO A 109 8.76 5.19 10.92
N GLU A 110 7.65 5.21 10.19
CA GLU A 110 7.23 6.30 9.30
C GLU A 110 6.45 7.41 10.04
N GLY A 111 6.31 7.29 11.38
CA GLY A 111 5.60 8.26 12.21
C GLY A 111 4.08 8.21 12.10
N ILE A 112 3.55 7.10 11.58
CA ILE A 112 2.12 6.83 11.56
C ILE A 112 1.70 6.35 12.96
N PRO A 113 0.55 6.81 13.50
CA PRO A 113 0.05 6.39 14.81
C PRO A 113 -0.14 4.88 14.91
N ALA A 114 -0.08 4.34 16.12
CA ALA A 114 -0.33 2.91 16.33
C ALA A 114 -1.78 2.54 15.97
N TYR A 115 -2.01 1.26 15.65
CA TYR A 115 -3.33 0.71 15.30
C TYR A 115 -4.41 1.11 16.30
N ASP A 116 -4.15 0.96 17.60
CA ASP A 116 -5.10 1.32 18.66
C ASP A 116 -5.47 2.80 18.66
N GLU A 117 -4.61 3.70 18.18
CA GLU A 117 -4.93 5.12 18.08
C GLU A 117 -5.93 5.40 16.95
N PHE A 118 -5.89 4.62 15.86
CA PHE A 118 -6.93 4.66 14.82
C PHE A 118 -8.26 4.12 15.35
N ILE A 119 -8.22 3.02 16.11
CA ILE A 119 -9.40 2.46 16.77
C ILE A 119 -10.06 3.50 17.69
N ASP A 120 -9.27 4.09 18.60
CA ASP A 120 -9.75 5.15 19.51
C ASP A 120 -10.35 6.35 18.74
N ALA A 121 -9.73 6.74 17.62
CA ALA A 121 -10.21 7.84 16.80
C ALA A 121 -11.52 7.50 16.07
N PHE A 122 -11.65 6.28 15.56
CA PHE A 122 -12.87 5.82 14.88
C PHE A 122 -14.03 5.73 15.85
N GLU A 123 -13.86 5.08 17.01
CA GLU A 123 -14.90 4.98 18.03
C GLU A 123 -15.34 6.36 18.54
N LYS A 124 -14.40 7.30 18.65
CA LYS A 124 -14.72 8.69 19.00
C LYS A 124 -15.59 9.37 17.93
N PHE A 125 -15.37 9.06 16.66
CA PHE A 125 -16.11 9.60 15.53
C PHE A 125 -17.49 8.96 15.37
N SER A 126 -17.54 7.63 15.27
CA SER A 126 -18.74 6.86 15.00
C SER A 126 -19.64 6.70 16.24
N GLY A 127 -19.04 6.74 17.43
CA GLY A 127 -19.72 6.40 18.69
C GLY A 127 -20.02 4.91 18.86
N LEU A 128 -19.42 4.06 18.02
CA LEU A 128 -19.51 2.60 18.09
C LEU A 128 -18.49 2.02 19.07
N GLU A 129 -18.74 0.81 19.54
CA GLU A 129 -17.80 -0.01 20.33
C GLU A 129 -17.22 -1.13 19.43
N ASP A 130 -16.11 -1.73 19.85
CA ASP A 130 -15.29 -2.69 19.08
C ASP A 130 -16.00 -3.96 18.58
N ASP A 131 -17.21 -4.25 19.08
CA ASP A 131 -18.07 -5.35 18.64
C ASP A 131 -19.06 -4.96 17.53
N ALA A 132 -19.17 -3.66 17.20
CA ALA A 132 -20.12 -3.13 16.23
C ALA A 132 -19.50 -2.77 14.86
N TYR A 133 -18.20 -3.04 14.67
CA TYR A 133 -17.50 -2.84 13.41
C TYR A 133 -16.33 -3.81 13.23
N GLU A 134 -15.89 -3.97 11.99
CA GLU A 134 -14.68 -4.68 11.62
C GLU A 134 -13.66 -3.69 11.06
N ALA A 135 -12.41 -3.80 11.53
CA ALA A 135 -11.32 -2.94 11.11
C ALA A 135 -10.34 -3.71 10.21
N LEU A 136 -10.26 -3.29 8.96
CA LEU A 136 -9.39 -3.82 7.92
C LEU A 136 -8.14 -2.94 7.77
N VAL A 137 -6.96 -3.55 7.73
CA VAL A 137 -5.70 -2.84 7.45
C VAL A 137 -5.46 -2.85 5.95
N ILE A 138 -5.34 -1.67 5.35
CA ILE A 138 -4.89 -1.49 3.96
C ILE A 138 -3.69 -0.55 3.95
N ASP A 139 -2.51 -1.13 3.73
CA ASP A 139 -1.20 -0.45 3.78
C ASP A 139 -1.02 0.40 5.05
N ASN A 140 -1.17 1.71 4.91
CA ASN A 140 -0.96 2.72 5.93
C ASN A 140 -2.30 3.31 6.46
N THR A 141 -3.43 2.70 6.09
CA THR A 141 -4.79 3.13 6.44
C THR A 141 -5.56 2.03 7.14
N LEU A 142 -6.61 2.43 7.87
CA LEU A 142 -7.61 1.49 8.37
C LEU A 142 -8.96 1.79 7.71
N GLU A 143 -9.64 0.74 7.31
CA GLU A 143 -11.01 0.78 6.84
C GLU A 143 -11.92 0.10 7.86
N PHE A 144 -13.12 0.62 8.00
CA PHE A 144 -14.07 0.20 9.02
C PHE A 144 -15.40 -0.13 8.38
N GLY A 145 -15.79 -1.40 8.41
CA GLY A 145 -17.11 -1.86 8.00
C GLY A 145 -18.02 -2.02 9.22
N THR A 146 -19.21 -1.46 9.18
CA THR A 146 -20.19 -1.55 10.28
C THR A 146 -21.25 -2.62 10.01
N GLU A 147 -21.93 -3.11 11.06
CA GLU A 147 -23.02 -4.09 10.90
C GLU A 147 -24.19 -3.58 10.02
N ASP A 148 -24.39 -2.26 9.99
CA ASP A 148 -25.44 -1.61 9.20
C ASP A 148 -25.08 -1.49 7.70
N GLY A 149 -23.85 -1.88 7.33
CA GLY A 149 -23.33 -1.84 5.96
C GLY A 149 -22.77 -0.48 5.54
N ASP A 150 -22.48 0.39 6.50
CA ASP A 150 -21.72 1.62 6.25
C ASP A 150 -20.22 1.29 6.34
N ASP A 151 -19.44 1.81 5.39
CA ASP A 151 -17.99 1.67 5.32
C ASP A 151 -17.31 3.02 5.51
N PHE A 152 -16.18 3.03 6.20
CA PHE A 152 -15.38 4.24 6.42
C PHE A 152 -13.92 3.97 6.14
N GLN A 153 -13.23 4.96 5.57
CA GLN A 153 -11.78 4.96 5.45
C GLN A 153 -11.19 5.98 6.41
N MET A 154 -10.17 5.59 7.18
CA MET A 154 -9.40 6.48 8.05
C MET A 154 -7.92 6.50 7.68
N ASP A 155 -7.36 7.70 7.66
CA ASP A 155 -5.97 7.95 7.30
C ASP A 155 -5.37 9.10 8.11
N THR A 156 -4.07 9.31 7.93
CA THR A 156 -3.30 10.41 8.53
C THR A 156 -2.42 11.09 7.49
N VAL A 157 -1.95 12.30 7.79
CA VAL A 157 -0.95 12.97 6.95
C VAL A 157 0.31 12.11 6.78
N ALA A 158 0.77 11.44 7.84
CA ALA A 158 1.92 10.56 7.76
C ALA A 158 1.64 9.37 6.82
N GLY A 159 0.47 8.75 6.93
CA GLY A 159 0.05 7.62 6.10
C GLY A 159 0.02 7.97 4.61
N LEU A 160 -0.68 9.05 4.25
CA LEU A 160 -0.75 9.48 2.85
C LEU A 160 0.62 9.86 2.28
N LYS A 161 1.47 10.58 3.04
CA LYS A 161 2.83 10.89 2.58
C LYS A 161 3.65 9.65 2.32
N THR A 162 3.59 8.66 3.21
CA THR A 162 4.31 7.40 3.04
C THR A 162 3.85 6.66 1.79
N ARG A 163 2.54 6.61 1.51
CA ARG A 163 2.02 6.02 0.27
C ARG A 163 2.49 6.77 -0.97
N LEU A 164 2.37 8.10 -1.00
CA LEU A 164 2.84 8.92 -2.11
C LEU A 164 4.34 8.75 -2.37
N ARG A 165 5.17 8.72 -1.32
CA ARG A 165 6.61 8.45 -1.43
C ARG A 165 6.87 7.07 -2.00
N SER A 166 6.21 6.04 -1.46
CA SER A 166 6.32 4.66 -1.92
C SER A 166 5.99 4.53 -3.41
N PHE A 167 4.93 5.18 -3.90
CA PHE A 167 4.58 5.12 -5.31
C PHE A 167 5.68 5.65 -6.23
N ILE A 168 6.35 6.73 -5.81
CA ILE A 168 7.41 7.36 -6.60
C ILE A 168 8.72 6.56 -6.51
N GLU A 169 9.11 6.11 -5.32
CA GLU A 169 10.35 5.35 -5.11
C GLU A 169 10.31 3.99 -5.79
N LYS A 170 9.16 3.31 -5.74
CA LYS A 170 8.93 2.02 -6.40
C LYS A 170 8.61 2.16 -7.89
N LYS A 171 8.40 3.39 -8.39
CA LYS A 171 7.93 3.66 -9.75
C LYS A 171 6.63 2.92 -10.09
N SER A 172 5.71 2.96 -9.13
CA SER A 172 4.36 2.40 -9.21
C SER A 172 3.46 3.30 -10.05
N TYR A 173 3.69 3.32 -11.37
CA TYR A 173 3.00 4.25 -12.28
C TYR A 173 1.49 4.01 -12.31
N ALA A 174 1.04 2.75 -12.22
CA ALA A 174 -0.38 2.43 -12.18
C ALA A 174 -1.05 3.06 -10.96
N GLU A 175 -0.43 2.94 -9.78
CA GLU A 175 -0.90 3.49 -8.51
C GLU A 175 -0.92 5.02 -8.53
N ILE A 176 0.08 5.68 -9.12
CA ILE A 176 0.02 7.14 -9.33
C ILE A 176 -1.20 7.49 -10.21
N GLY A 177 -1.45 6.71 -11.27
CA GLY A 177 -2.57 6.90 -12.18
C GLY A 177 -3.95 6.74 -11.55
N THR A 178 -4.11 5.75 -10.66
CA THR A 178 -5.40 5.33 -10.12
C THR A 178 -5.67 5.84 -8.70
N MET A 179 -4.63 6.02 -7.88
CA MET A 179 -4.73 6.35 -6.46
C MET A 179 -4.37 7.80 -6.14
N THR A 180 -4.07 8.64 -7.16
CA THR A 180 -3.82 10.06 -6.95
C THR A 180 -4.67 10.96 -7.84
N SER A 181 -5.01 12.13 -7.31
CA SER A 181 -5.85 13.12 -7.97
C SER A 181 -5.03 14.00 -8.89
N LYS A 182 -5.32 13.90 -10.19
CA LYS A 182 -4.74 14.81 -11.19
C LYS A 182 -5.02 16.28 -10.86
N PHE A 183 -6.16 16.59 -10.25
CA PHE A 183 -6.55 17.96 -9.95
C PHE A 183 -5.65 18.56 -8.85
N ILE A 184 -5.26 17.74 -7.88
CA ILE A 184 -4.33 18.16 -6.82
C ILE A 184 -2.93 18.37 -7.42
N TRP A 185 -2.41 17.43 -8.21
CA TRP A 185 -1.11 17.60 -8.86
C TRP A 185 -1.06 18.78 -9.84
N SER A 186 -2.13 18.97 -10.63
CA SER A 186 -2.32 20.15 -11.47
C SER A 186 -2.23 21.45 -10.66
N LYS A 187 -2.91 21.50 -9.51
CA LYS A 187 -2.87 22.67 -8.63
C LYS A 187 -1.45 22.94 -8.11
N ILE A 188 -0.78 21.92 -7.57
CA ILE A 188 0.60 22.01 -7.08
C ILE A 188 1.54 22.51 -8.19
N TYR A 189 1.44 21.93 -9.39
CA TYR A 189 2.23 22.35 -10.54
C TYR A 189 2.04 23.84 -10.88
N ASN A 190 0.78 24.29 -10.93
CA ASN A 190 0.43 25.65 -11.30
C ASN A 190 0.79 26.67 -10.21
N ASP A 191 0.60 26.33 -8.93
CA ASP A 191 0.93 27.18 -7.78
C ASP A 191 2.44 27.44 -7.68
N ALA A 192 3.26 26.45 -8.08
CA ALA A 192 4.71 26.60 -8.23
C ALA A 192 5.13 27.46 -9.44
N GLY A 193 4.19 27.87 -10.29
CA GLY A 193 4.45 28.64 -11.52
C GLY A 193 4.83 27.79 -12.73
N GLY A 194 4.66 26.46 -12.64
CA GLY A 194 5.03 25.50 -13.65
C GLY A 194 6.54 25.29 -13.80
N ILE A 195 6.92 24.48 -14.79
CA ILE A 195 8.34 24.18 -15.09
C ILE A 195 8.65 24.69 -16.50
N GLU A 196 9.84 25.24 -16.70
CA GLU A 196 10.24 25.67 -18.03
C GLU A 196 10.51 24.47 -18.95
N LYS A 197 10.03 24.53 -20.20
CA LYS A 197 10.13 23.43 -21.19
C LYS A 197 11.53 22.80 -21.30
N HIS A 198 12.56 23.64 -21.25
CA HIS A 198 13.95 23.19 -21.43
C HIS A 198 14.52 22.48 -20.20
N ILE A 199 13.86 22.59 -19.05
CA ILE A 199 14.14 21.85 -17.81
C ILE A 199 13.32 20.56 -17.81
N PHE A 200 12.02 20.66 -18.10
CA PHE A 200 11.10 19.52 -18.00
C PHE A 200 11.35 18.43 -19.06
N LEU A 201 11.44 18.81 -20.34
CA LEU A 201 11.46 17.82 -21.42
C LEU A 201 12.65 16.84 -21.38
N PRO A 202 13.88 17.26 -21.05
CA PRO A 202 14.99 16.32 -20.88
C PRO A 202 14.72 15.26 -19.80
N GLU A 203 14.20 15.67 -18.64
CA GLU A 203 13.86 14.75 -17.54
C GLU A 203 12.71 13.82 -17.93
N MET A 204 11.71 14.32 -18.66
CA MET A 204 10.61 13.51 -19.18
C MET A 204 11.07 12.43 -20.17
N LEU A 205 12.03 12.76 -21.03
CA LEU A 205 12.60 11.77 -21.96
C LEU A 205 13.36 10.67 -21.21
N LEU A 206 14.10 11.05 -20.16
CA LEU A 206 14.78 10.09 -19.29
C LEU A 206 13.77 9.19 -18.58
N GLU A 207 12.69 9.75 -18.04
CA GLU A 207 11.66 8.97 -17.35
C GLU A 207 10.96 7.99 -18.28
N TRP A 208 10.68 8.42 -19.53
CA TRP A 208 10.11 7.54 -20.54
C TRP A 208 11.02 6.35 -20.87
N GLU A 209 12.34 6.55 -20.96
CA GLU A 209 13.29 5.46 -21.14
C GLU A 209 13.28 4.50 -19.93
N ILE A 210 13.29 5.06 -18.71
CA ILE A 210 13.24 4.29 -17.46
C ILE A 210 11.97 3.44 -17.38
N PHE A 211 10.80 4.02 -17.65
CA PHE A 211 9.51 3.33 -17.64
C PHE A 211 9.55 2.10 -18.55
N TRP A 212 9.93 2.29 -19.81
CA TRP A 212 9.96 1.18 -20.74
C TRP A 212 11.03 0.15 -20.37
N ASP A 213 12.21 0.55 -19.92
CA ASP A 213 13.22 -0.43 -19.49
C ASP A 213 12.69 -1.33 -18.35
N SER A 214 11.96 -0.76 -17.39
CA SER A 214 11.27 -1.52 -16.32
C SER A 214 10.19 -2.48 -16.87
N GLU A 215 9.30 -2.01 -17.76
CA GLU A 215 8.26 -2.85 -18.38
C GLU A 215 8.82 -4.07 -19.12
N TYR A 216 9.93 -3.90 -19.85
CA TYR A 216 10.59 -5.01 -20.54
C TYR A 216 11.23 -6.00 -19.56
N GLU A 217 11.82 -5.50 -18.46
CA GLU A 217 12.40 -6.36 -17.43
C GLU A 217 11.33 -7.20 -16.72
N GLU A 218 10.20 -6.61 -16.36
CA GLU A 218 9.09 -7.31 -15.70
C GLU A 218 8.51 -8.43 -16.56
N ILE A 219 8.18 -8.15 -17.82
CA ILE A 219 7.64 -9.17 -18.73
C ILE A 219 8.65 -10.29 -18.97
N LYS A 220 9.93 -9.96 -19.09
CA LYS A 220 10.99 -10.95 -19.25
C LYS A 220 11.13 -11.83 -18.00
N ASN A 221 11.04 -11.25 -16.81
CA ASN A 221 11.10 -11.98 -15.54
C ASN A 221 9.87 -12.88 -15.35
N ALA A 222 8.70 -12.45 -15.83
CA ALA A 222 7.47 -13.25 -15.85
C ALA A 222 7.46 -14.35 -16.94
N GLY A 223 8.52 -14.48 -17.75
CA GLY A 223 8.59 -15.46 -18.84
C GLY A 223 7.69 -15.15 -20.04
N GLY A 224 7.21 -13.91 -20.16
CA GLY A 224 6.35 -13.45 -21.24
C GLY A 224 7.09 -13.12 -22.55
N ASP A 225 6.32 -13.01 -23.63
CA ASP A 225 6.82 -12.58 -24.95
C ASP A 225 6.76 -11.04 -25.07
N THR A 226 7.85 -10.44 -25.54
CA THR A 226 8.00 -8.99 -25.71
C THR A 226 7.50 -8.48 -27.07
N THR A 227 7.01 -9.36 -27.95
CA THR A 227 6.63 -8.97 -29.32
C THR A 227 5.51 -7.91 -29.40
N ASN A 228 4.63 -7.82 -28.39
CA ASN A 228 3.61 -6.77 -28.33
C ASN A 228 4.10 -5.47 -27.67
N LEU A 229 5.19 -5.51 -26.89
CA LEU A 229 5.76 -4.35 -26.20
C LEU A 229 6.29 -3.30 -27.17
N ASP A 230 6.97 -3.72 -28.25
CA ASP A 230 7.52 -2.76 -29.23
C ASP A 230 6.44 -1.86 -29.84
N LYS A 231 5.23 -2.40 -30.05
CA LYS A 231 4.08 -1.63 -30.58
C LYS A 231 3.52 -0.68 -29.52
N THR A 232 3.43 -1.12 -28.28
CA THR A 232 2.96 -0.27 -27.17
C THR A 232 3.96 0.86 -26.93
N LYS A 233 5.27 0.55 -26.92
CA LYS A 233 6.36 1.55 -26.85
C LYS A 233 6.30 2.55 -27.98
N GLU A 234 6.04 2.11 -29.22
CA GLU A 234 5.88 3.04 -30.35
C GLU A 234 4.65 3.94 -30.18
N LYS A 235 3.53 3.43 -29.66
CA LYS A 235 2.33 4.23 -29.34
C LYS A 235 2.64 5.27 -28.26
N SER A 236 3.25 4.84 -27.15
CA SER A 236 3.69 5.68 -26.04
C SER A 236 4.63 6.78 -26.49
N TRP A 237 5.60 6.45 -27.37
CA TRP A 237 6.50 7.44 -27.96
C TRP A 237 5.75 8.51 -28.76
N ARG A 238 4.73 8.13 -29.54
CA ARG A 238 3.91 9.10 -30.28
C ARG A 238 3.12 10.01 -29.33
N GLN A 239 2.61 9.49 -28.22
CA GLN A 239 1.95 10.28 -27.19
C GLN A 239 2.91 11.30 -26.56
N VAL A 240 4.14 10.90 -26.24
CA VAL A 240 5.21 11.81 -25.77
C VAL A 240 5.55 12.88 -26.80
N GLN A 241 5.62 12.54 -28.09
CA GLN A 241 5.84 13.52 -29.17
C GLN A 241 4.72 14.56 -29.26
N VAL A 242 3.46 14.15 -29.10
CA VAL A 242 2.31 15.07 -29.05
C VAL A 242 2.43 15.99 -27.84
N PHE A 243 2.70 15.42 -26.66
CA PHE A 243 2.92 16.19 -25.43
C PHE A 243 4.02 17.25 -25.60
N MET A 244 5.20 16.85 -26.10
CA MET A 244 6.33 17.76 -26.34
C MET A 244 6.02 18.92 -27.30
N ALA A 245 5.19 18.64 -28.32
CA ALA A 245 4.75 19.63 -29.28
C ALA A 245 3.79 20.65 -28.64
N CYS A 246 2.87 20.18 -27.80
CA CYS A 246 1.84 21.00 -27.14
C CYS A 246 2.31 21.69 -25.85
N TYR A 247 3.46 21.29 -25.27
CA TYR A 247 3.96 21.79 -23.98
C TYR A 247 3.89 23.32 -23.82
N SER A 248 4.37 24.08 -24.82
CA SER A 248 4.44 25.54 -24.74
C SER A 248 3.09 26.24 -24.89
N ASP A 249 2.09 25.52 -25.41
CA ASP A 249 0.74 26.03 -25.63
C ASP A 249 -0.19 25.64 -24.46
N SER A 250 0.26 24.77 -23.55
CA SER A 250 -0.48 24.41 -22.34
C SER A 250 -0.04 25.23 -21.13
N VAL A 251 -1.02 25.63 -20.33
CA VAL A 251 -0.78 26.24 -19.01
C VAL A 251 -0.54 25.15 -17.96
N ASP A 252 -1.17 23.99 -18.13
CA ASP A 252 -1.15 22.88 -17.19
C ASP A 252 -0.70 21.60 -17.91
N ILE A 253 0.51 21.14 -17.58
CA ILE A 253 1.07 19.96 -18.25
C ILE A 253 0.56 18.65 -17.66
N ILE A 254 0.09 18.67 -16.40
CA ILE A 254 -0.49 17.51 -15.74
C ILE A 254 -1.83 17.17 -16.42
N GLN A 255 -2.68 18.18 -16.61
CA GLN A 255 -3.95 18.01 -17.32
C GLN A 255 -3.72 17.60 -18.79
N LEU A 256 -2.74 18.21 -19.48
CA LEU A 256 -2.37 17.82 -20.85
C LEU A 256 -1.94 16.35 -20.93
N ALA A 257 -1.14 15.89 -19.97
CA ALA A 257 -0.69 14.51 -19.88
C ALA A 257 -1.87 13.56 -19.75
N PHE A 258 -2.74 13.83 -18.76
CA PHE A 258 -3.92 13.03 -18.46
C PHE A 258 -4.87 12.92 -19.66
N GLU A 259 -5.07 14.01 -20.42
CA GLU A 259 -5.93 14.01 -21.61
C GLU A 259 -5.35 13.18 -22.78
N ILE A 260 -4.03 13.07 -22.88
CA ILE A 260 -3.36 12.27 -23.91
C ILE A 260 -3.33 10.80 -23.49
N ASP A 261 -2.98 10.53 -22.24
CA ASP A 261 -2.84 9.19 -21.67
C ASP A 261 -2.76 9.27 -20.13
N ASP A 262 -3.80 8.79 -19.46
CA ASP A 262 -3.95 8.79 -18.01
C ASP A 262 -3.22 7.61 -17.32
N MET A 263 -2.85 6.58 -18.07
CA MET A 263 -2.24 5.35 -17.53
C MET A 263 -0.71 5.36 -17.52
N GLU A 264 -0.04 5.89 -18.54
CA GLU A 264 1.42 5.90 -18.65
C GLU A 264 1.96 7.34 -18.54
N LEU A 265 1.43 8.26 -19.35
CA LEU A 265 2.01 9.59 -19.52
C LEU A 265 1.79 10.49 -18.30
N TYR A 266 0.58 10.50 -17.74
CA TYR A 266 0.25 11.26 -16.53
C TYR A 266 1.14 10.86 -15.34
N PRO A 267 1.26 9.56 -14.98
CA PRO A 267 2.16 9.12 -13.91
C PRO A 267 3.62 9.52 -14.11
N MET A 268 4.16 9.32 -15.32
CA MET A 268 5.55 9.73 -15.62
C MET A 268 5.77 11.22 -15.39
N ILE A 269 4.81 12.05 -15.78
CA ILE A 269 4.92 13.51 -15.64
C ILE A 269 4.84 13.94 -14.17
N VAL A 270 4.02 13.29 -13.35
CA VAL A 270 4.00 13.49 -11.89
C VAL A 270 5.35 13.14 -11.29
N THR A 271 5.94 11.99 -11.66
CA THR A 271 7.28 11.59 -11.20
C THR A 271 8.36 12.59 -11.58
N VAL A 272 8.35 13.10 -12.82
CA VAL A 272 9.30 14.12 -13.28
C VAL A 272 9.11 15.43 -12.54
N MET A 273 7.86 15.85 -12.34
CA MET A 273 7.54 17.07 -11.57
C MET A 273 8.12 16.97 -10.16
N LEU A 274 7.87 15.87 -9.44
CA LEU A 274 8.34 15.65 -8.08
C LEU A 274 9.86 15.57 -7.96
N ARG A 275 10.55 15.15 -9.02
CA ARG A 275 12.02 15.16 -9.07
C ARG A 275 12.60 16.57 -9.26
N ILE A 276 11.92 17.41 -10.05
CA ILE A 276 12.36 18.78 -10.35
C ILE A 276 12.02 19.71 -9.19
N PHE A 277 10.84 19.55 -8.61
CA PHE A 277 10.43 20.21 -7.38
C PHE A 277 10.97 19.48 -6.15
N ASP A 278 10.75 20.06 -4.97
CA ASP A 278 11.03 19.38 -3.71
C ASP A 278 9.88 18.41 -3.43
N ALA A 279 10.12 17.11 -3.61
CA ALA A 279 9.10 16.07 -3.46
C ALA A 279 8.39 16.13 -2.10
N GLU A 280 9.12 16.39 -1.01
CA GLU A 280 8.52 16.45 0.33
C GLU A 280 7.57 17.64 0.46
N VAL A 281 7.91 18.79 -0.12
CA VAL A 281 6.98 19.94 -0.16
C VAL A 281 5.74 19.61 -0.99
N CYS A 282 5.92 18.94 -2.13
CA CYS A 282 4.78 18.52 -2.94
C CYS A 282 3.89 17.50 -2.23
N TYR A 283 4.45 16.58 -1.43
CA TYR A 283 3.66 15.66 -0.61
C TYR A 283 2.88 16.40 0.47
N ASP A 284 3.51 17.39 1.14
CA ASP A 284 2.84 18.25 2.12
C ASP A 284 1.64 18.98 1.49
N GLU A 285 1.84 19.63 0.34
CA GLU A 285 0.79 20.34 -0.39
C GLU A 285 -0.31 19.39 -0.89
N TYR A 286 0.06 18.17 -1.30
CA TYR A 286 -0.90 17.16 -1.71
C TYR A 286 -1.80 16.76 -0.55
N CYS A 287 -1.22 16.44 0.61
CA CYS A 287 -1.99 16.08 1.80
C CYS A 287 -2.91 17.20 2.27
N GLU A 288 -2.45 18.46 2.24
CA GLU A 288 -3.29 19.61 2.58
C GLU A 288 -4.48 19.75 1.62
N ALA A 289 -4.26 19.52 0.32
CA ALA A 289 -5.32 19.61 -0.67
C ALA A 289 -6.31 18.44 -0.60
N GLU A 290 -5.82 17.23 -0.36
CA GLU A 290 -6.64 16.01 -0.23
C GLU A 290 -7.54 16.10 1.00
N PHE A 291 -6.93 16.26 2.18
CA PHE A 291 -7.68 16.33 3.45
C PHE A 291 -8.41 17.65 3.68
N GLY A 292 -8.12 18.67 2.86
CA GLY A 292 -8.89 19.92 2.81
C GLY A 292 -10.15 19.84 1.95
N GLY A 293 -10.42 18.71 1.29
CA GLY A 293 -11.64 18.44 0.53
C GLY A 293 -12.90 18.33 1.39
N GLU A 294 -14.06 18.26 0.74
CA GLU A 294 -15.35 18.11 1.45
C GLU A 294 -15.64 16.67 1.91
N ASP A 295 -14.90 15.70 1.38
CA ASP A 295 -15.14 14.27 1.64
C ASP A 295 -14.53 13.79 2.96
N TRP A 296 -13.52 14.50 3.47
CA TRP A 296 -12.78 14.13 4.69
C TRP A 296 -13.24 14.94 5.90
N GLU A 297 -13.49 14.26 7.02
CA GLU A 297 -13.73 14.87 8.33
C GLU A 297 -12.51 14.69 9.25
N GLU A 298 -12.03 15.79 9.83
CA GLU A 298 -10.87 15.78 10.73
C GLU A 298 -11.30 15.38 12.16
N ILE A 299 -10.63 14.37 12.70
CA ILE A 299 -10.78 13.91 14.08
C ILE A 299 -9.47 14.15 14.83
N ASP A 300 -9.51 14.94 15.90
CA ASP A 300 -8.40 15.01 16.86
C ASP A 300 -8.62 13.92 17.92
N SER A 301 -7.72 12.93 18.01
CA SER A 301 -7.72 11.93 19.08
C SER A 301 -6.35 11.92 19.76
N ASN A 302 -6.33 12.11 21.08
CA ASN A 302 -5.10 12.16 21.88
C ASN A 302 -4.00 13.13 21.38
N GLY A 303 -4.39 14.20 20.67
CA GLY A 303 -3.46 15.19 20.11
C GLY A 303 -2.86 14.79 18.76
N VAL A 304 -3.39 13.73 18.14
CA VAL A 304 -3.10 13.28 16.79
C VAL A 304 -4.30 13.58 15.90
N LYS A 305 -4.04 13.99 14.66
CA LYS A 305 -5.08 14.25 13.66
C LYS A 305 -5.26 13.04 12.76
N PHE A 306 -6.49 12.56 12.70
CA PHE A 306 -6.98 11.55 11.77
C PHE A 306 -7.97 12.21 10.81
N PHE A 307 -8.10 11.63 9.63
CA PHE A 307 -9.08 12.03 8.64
C PHE A 307 -9.92 10.81 8.31
N VAL A 308 -11.23 10.95 8.39
CA VAL A 308 -12.19 9.90 8.07
C VAL A 308 -13.08 10.33 6.91
N LYS A 309 -13.47 9.40 6.05
CA LYS A 309 -14.51 9.61 5.04
C LYS A 309 -15.38 8.37 4.93
N GLU A 310 -16.59 8.53 4.42
CA GLU A 310 -17.40 7.39 3.98
C GLU A 310 -16.67 6.69 2.82
N GLY A 311 -16.59 5.37 2.88
CA GLY A 311 -16.01 4.51 1.86
C GLY A 311 -16.97 4.33 0.68
N ASP A 312 -16.41 4.17 -0.51
CA ASP A 312 -17.13 3.72 -1.71
C ASP A 312 -16.65 2.28 -2.02
N PHE A 313 -17.18 1.27 -1.33
CA PHE A 313 -16.95 -0.14 -1.68
C PHE A 313 -17.94 -0.65 -2.73
#